data_AF-A0A654ZNH7-F1
#
_entry.id   AF-A0A654ZNH7-F1
#
_cell.length_a   1.000
_cell.length_b   1.000
_cell.length_c   1.000
_cell.angle_alpha   90.00
_cell.angle_beta   90.00
_cell.angle_gamma   90.00
#
_symmetry.space_group_name_H-M   'P 1'
#
loop_
_entity.id
_entity.type
_entity.pdbx_description
1 polymer ?
#
loop_
_entity_poly.entity_id
_entity_poly.type
_entity_poly.pdbx_seq_one_letter_code
_entity_poly.pdbx_strand_id
1 'polypeptide(L)'
;MAAVYVVFRWFFARDLRVVPDRQQLKPAPRLPMFVLVVVALTLGGFAVAESVGLAPTWAALAGAAVLALRSLRRGHTSVLRIARAVNVSFLVFVLALGVVVHAVMLNGMAARMSAVLPTGSGLPALLGIAALAAVLANVVNNLPATLVLVPLVAAGGPAAVLAVLLGVNIGPNLTYAGSLSNLLWRGVLRRHNVDASVGEYTRLGLCTVPAALAMAVLALWASAQVLGI
;
A
#
# COMPACT_ATOMS: atom_id res chain seq x y z
N MET A 1 -1.58 -9.84 8.34
CA MET A 1 -2.53 -9.34 9.35
C MET A 1 -2.31 -9.94 10.74
N ALA A 2 -2.15 -11.25 10.90
CA ALA A 2 -1.90 -11.88 12.20
C ALA A 2 -0.69 -11.31 12.96
N ALA A 3 0.46 -11.15 12.28
CA ALA A 3 1.67 -10.58 12.89
C ALA A 3 1.44 -9.17 13.45
N VAL A 4 0.80 -8.30 12.66
CA VAL A 4 0.45 -6.92 13.06
C VAL A 4 -0.48 -6.94 14.28
N TYR A 5 -1.51 -7.79 14.26
CA TYR A 5 -2.44 -7.93 15.38
C TYR A 5 -1.73 -8.34 16.68
N VAL A 6 -0.85 -9.34 16.61
CA VAL A 6 -0.10 -9.82 17.78
C VAL A 6 0.80 -8.71 18.33
N VAL A 7 1.54 -8.02 17.46
CA VAL A 7 2.40 -6.90 17.86
C VAL A 7 1.58 -5.78 18.48
N PHE A 8 0.44 -5.42 17.90
CA PHE A 8 -0.45 -4.38 18.44
C PHE A 8 -1.01 -4.78 19.80
N ARG A 9 -1.47 -6.03 19.94
CA ARG A 9 -2.00 -6.54 21.20
C ARG A 9 -0.94 -6.57 22.29
N TRP A 10 0.31 -6.86 21.94
CA TRP A 10 1.44 -6.81 22.86
C TRP A 10 1.82 -5.37 23.22
N PHE A 11 1.95 -4.49 22.22
CA PHE A 11 2.36 -3.10 22.40
C PHE A 11 1.36 -2.30 23.25
N PHE A 12 0.06 -2.45 22.97
CA PHE A 12 -1.03 -1.80 23.71
C PHE A 12 -1.59 -2.67 24.85
N ALA A 13 -0.86 -3.69 25.30
CA ALA A 13 -1.35 -4.62 26.33
C ALA A 13 -1.71 -3.95 27.66
N ARG A 14 -1.16 -2.76 27.95
CA ARG A 14 -1.51 -1.96 29.14
C ARG A 14 -2.77 -1.14 28.91
N ASP A 15 -2.89 -0.49 27.76
CA ASP A 15 -4.04 0.34 27.41
C ASP A 15 -5.31 -0.49 27.19
N LEU A 16 -5.16 -1.71 26.68
CA LEU A 16 -6.26 -2.66 26.48
C LEU A 16 -6.80 -3.28 27.78
N ARG A 17 -6.17 -3.04 28.94
CA ARG A 17 -6.69 -3.51 30.25
C ARG A 17 -7.83 -2.65 30.78
N VAL A 18 -8.01 -1.45 30.23
CA VAL A 18 -9.11 -0.57 30.61
C VAL A 18 -10.42 -1.21 30.15
N VAL A 19 -11.31 -1.50 31.10
CA VAL A 19 -12.65 -2.02 30.78
C VAL A 19 -13.45 -0.87 30.17
N PRO A 20 -13.93 -0.98 28.92
CA PRO A 20 -14.72 0.08 28.32
C PRO A 20 -16.02 0.29 29.08
N ASP A 21 -16.36 1.55 29.37
CA ASP A 21 -17.67 1.91 29.89
C ASP A 21 -18.74 1.58 28.83
N ARG A 22 -19.52 0.53 29.10
CA ARG A 22 -20.57 0.06 28.19
C ARG A 22 -21.66 1.11 27.96
N GLN A 23 -21.82 2.07 28.88
CA GLN A 23 -22.80 3.14 28.76
C GLN A 23 -22.39 4.23 27.76
N GLN A 24 -21.09 4.33 27.43
CA GLN A 24 -20.56 5.27 26.44
C GLN A 24 -20.41 4.69 25.04
N LEU A 25 -20.73 3.40 24.85
CA LEU A 25 -20.66 2.75 23.55
C LEU A 25 -21.73 3.33 22.62
N LYS A 26 -21.31 4.20 21.72
CA LYS A 26 -22.14 4.65 20.60
C LYS A 26 -22.52 3.44 19.73
N PRO A 27 -23.73 3.40 19.16
CA PRO A 27 -24.10 2.38 18.19
C PRO A 27 -23.06 2.29 17.09
N ALA A 28 -22.70 1.07 16.68
CA ALA A 28 -21.77 0.87 15.59
C ALA A 28 -22.26 1.65 14.35
N PRO A 29 -21.39 2.44 13.69
CA PRO A 29 -21.75 3.13 12.47
C PRO A 29 -22.28 2.10 11.45
N ARG A 30 -23.38 2.43 10.76
CA ARG A 30 -23.88 1.57 9.68
C ARG A 30 -22.82 1.51 8.58
N LEU A 31 -22.41 0.29 8.21
CA LEU A 31 -21.45 0.09 7.14
C LEU A 31 -22.01 0.65 5.82
N PRO A 32 -21.19 1.36 5.03
CA PRO A 32 -21.62 1.89 3.74
C PRO A 32 -21.65 0.76 2.68
N MET A 33 -22.58 -0.18 2.82
CA MET A 33 -22.66 -1.41 2.01
C MET A 33 -22.59 -1.16 0.52
N PHE A 34 -23.26 -0.11 0.03
CA PHE A 34 -23.19 0.25 -1.39
C PHE A 34 -21.75 0.55 -1.84
N VAL A 35 -21.01 1.35 -1.07
CA VAL A 35 -19.63 1.71 -1.40
C VAL A 35 -18.75 0.47 -1.36
N LEU A 36 -18.92 -0.38 -0.34
CA LEU A 36 -18.19 -1.64 -0.21
C LEU A 36 -18.42 -2.58 -1.40
N VAL A 37 -19.68 -2.73 -1.83
CA VAL A 37 -20.03 -3.55 -3.00
C VAL A 37 -19.39 -2.98 -4.27
N VAL A 38 -19.47 -1.67 -4.51
CA VAL A 38 -18.86 -1.07 -5.70
C VAL A 38 -17.35 -1.22 -5.70
N VAL A 39 -16.70 -1.03 -4.55
CA VAL A 39 -15.25 -1.26 -4.41
C VAL A 39 -14.90 -2.73 -4.67
N ALA A 40 -15.65 -3.68 -4.10
CA ALA A 40 -15.44 -5.11 -4.33
C ALA A 40 -15.59 -5.50 -5.81
N LEU A 41 -16.64 -4.98 -6.48
CA LEU A 41 -16.85 -5.17 -7.91
C LEU A 41 -15.75 -4.52 -8.75
N THR A 42 -15.24 -3.38 -8.34
CA THR A 42 -14.13 -2.69 -9.03
C THR A 42 -12.85 -3.52 -8.94
N LEU A 43 -12.54 -4.07 -7.76
CA LEU A 43 -11.39 -4.96 -7.55
C LEU A 43 -11.54 -6.27 -8.33
N GLY A 44 -12.71 -6.90 -8.32
CA GLY A 44 -12.99 -8.06 -9.16
C GLY A 44 -12.88 -7.71 -10.65
N GLY A 45 -13.34 -6.51 -11.03
CA GLY A 45 -13.19 -5.96 -12.37
C GLY A 45 -11.74 -5.77 -12.81
N PHE A 46 -10.80 -5.50 -11.91
CA PHE A 46 -9.37 -5.47 -12.26
C PHE A 46 -8.88 -6.85 -12.73
N ALA A 47 -9.21 -7.90 -11.98
CA ALA A 47 -8.79 -9.26 -12.34
C ALA A 47 -9.44 -9.71 -13.66
N VAL A 48 -10.72 -9.40 -13.87
CA VAL A 48 -11.43 -9.71 -15.12
C VAL A 48 -10.87 -8.91 -16.28
N ALA A 49 -10.67 -7.59 -16.13
CA ALA A 49 -10.12 -6.73 -17.18
C ALA A 49 -8.75 -7.25 -17.65
N GLU A 50 -7.86 -7.58 -16.71
CA GLU A 50 -6.55 -8.14 -17.01
C GLU A 50 -6.65 -9.46 -17.77
N SER A 51 -7.57 -10.35 -17.38
CA SER A 51 -7.78 -11.64 -18.06
C SER A 51 -8.25 -11.54 -19.52
N VAL A 52 -8.88 -10.41 -19.89
CA VAL A 52 -9.35 -10.15 -21.27
C VAL A 52 -8.49 -9.12 -22.01
N GLY A 53 -7.32 -8.75 -21.47
CA GLY A 53 -6.40 -7.79 -22.09
C GLY A 53 -6.84 -6.33 -22.03
N LEU A 54 -7.81 -5.99 -21.19
CA LEU A 54 -8.25 -4.62 -20.96
C LEU A 54 -7.47 -3.99 -19.81
N ALA A 55 -7.13 -2.71 -19.96
CA ALA A 55 -6.49 -1.96 -18.90
C ALA A 55 -7.41 -1.86 -17.66
N PRO A 56 -6.91 -2.15 -16.43
CA PRO A 56 -7.68 -2.02 -15.19
C PRO A 56 -8.27 -0.62 -14.95
N THR A 57 -7.74 0.40 -15.64
CA THR A 57 -8.25 1.78 -15.62
C THR A 57 -9.73 1.87 -15.97
N TRP A 58 -10.25 1.00 -16.86
CA TRP A 58 -11.66 0.98 -17.23
C TRP A 58 -12.56 0.53 -16.08
N ALA A 59 -12.17 -0.51 -15.35
CA ALA A 59 -12.90 -0.94 -14.17
C ALA A 59 -12.88 0.14 -13.08
N ALA A 60 -11.73 0.81 -12.89
CA ALA A 60 -11.62 1.93 -11.95
C ALA A 60 -12.53 3.10 -12.34
N LEU A 61 -12.56 3.46 -13.63
CA LEU A 61 -13.41 4.52 -14.15
C LEU A 61 -14.89 4.19 -13.97
N ALA A 62 -15.30 2.96 -14.25
CA ALA A 62 -16.67 2.49 -14.04
C ALA A 62 -17.09 2.57 -12.56
N GLY A 63 -16.25 2.05 -11.66
CA GLY A 63 -16.50 2.13 -10.22
C GLY A 63 -16.62 3.58 -9.72
N ALA A 64 -15.70 4.44 -10.14
CA ALA A 64 -15.72 5.87 -9.83
C ALA A 64 -16.99 6.56 -10.37
N ALA A 65 -17.39 6.26 -11.61
CA ALA A 65 -18.59 6.82 -12.22
C ALA A 65 -19.87 6.40 -11.47
N VAL A 66 -19.98 5.13 -11.06
CA VAL A 66 -21.11 4.63 -10.27
C VAL A 66 -21.20 5.34 -8.91
N LEU A 67 -20.07 5.51 -8.21
CA LEU A 67 -20.02 6.25 -6.95
C LEU A 67 -20.38 7.74 -7.14
N ALA A 68 -19.82 8.38 -8.17
CA ALA A 68 -20.07 9.77 -8.49
C ALA A 68 -21.54 10.02 -8.82
N LEU A 69 -22.15 9.21 -9.69
CA LEU A 69 -23.54 9.32 -10.08
C LEU A 69 -24.48 9.19 -8.88
N ARG A 70 -24.24 8.21 -8.01
CA ARG A 70 -25.04 8.05 -6.79
C ARG A 70 -24.89 9.25 -5.86
N SER A 71 -23.67 9.74 -5.66
CA SER A 71 -23.38 10.86 -4.78
C SER A 71 -24.04 12.16 -5.27
N LEU A 72 -24.03 12.39 -6.60
CA LEU A 72 -24.74 13.50 -7.25
C LEU A 72 -26.26 13.37 -7.10
N ARG A 73 -26.83 12.19 -7.37
CA ARG A 73 -28.27 11.93 -7.22
C ARG A 73 -28.77 12.12 -5.78
N ARG A 74 -27.91 11.87 -4.79
CA ARG A 74 -28.24 12.08 -3.36
C ARG A 74 -27.91 13.49 -2.85
N GLY A 75 -27.40 14.39 -3.70
CA GLY A 75 -27.00 15.74 -3.30
C GLY A 75 -25.81 15.78 -2.32
N HIS A 76 -25.10 14.68 -2.14
CA HIS A 76 -23.94 14.61 -1.22
C HIS A 76 -22.69 15.28 -1.80
N THR A 77 -22.64 15.49 -3.12
CA THR A 77 -21.52 16.15 -3.80
C THR A 77 -22.01 17.01 -4.97
N SER A 78 -21.08 17.74 -5.62
CA SER A 78 -21.32 18.51 -6.84
C SER A 78 -20.26 18.18 -7.90
N VAL A 79 -20.55 18.47 -9.17
CA VAL A 79 -19.61 18.22 -10.29
C VAL A 79 -18.28 18.94 -10.04
N LEU A 80 -18.31 20.17 -9.54
CA LEU A 80 -17.10 20.93 -9.19
C LEU A 80 -16.28 20.25 -8.08
N ARG A 81 -16.94 19.67 -7.07
CA ARG A 81 -16.26 18.91 -6.01
C ARG A 81 -15.62 17.64 -6.54
N ILE A 82 -16.29 16.93 -7.45
CA ILE A 82 -15.73 15.75 -8.13
C ILE A 82 -14.51 16.16 -8.97
N ALA A 83 -14.62 17.21 -9.78
CA ALA A 83 -13.52 17.70 -10.60
C ALA A 83 -12.29 18.10 -9.75
N ARG A 84 -12.51 18.78 -8.63
CA ARG A 84 -11.43 19.10 -7.67
C ARG A 84 -10.85 17.86 -7.01
N ALA A 85 -11.64 16.81 -6.80
CA ALA A 85 -11.18 15.56 -6.19
C ALA A 85 -10.25 14.73 -7.11
N VAL A 86 -10.32 14.93 -8.44
CA VAL A 86 -9.40 14.27 -9.40
C VAL A 86 -7.93 14.68 -9.17
N ASN A 87 -7.68 15.82 -8.53
CA ASN A 87 -6.35 16.31 -8.16
C ASN A 87 -5.33 16.18 -9.30
N VAL A 88 -5.52 16.97 -10.37
CA VAL A 88 -4.67 16.93 -11.58
C VAL A 88 -3.18 17.12 -11.26
N SER A 89 -2.85 17.99 -10.30
CA SER A 89 -1.47 18.18 -9.85
C SER A 89 -0.83 16.90 -9.34
N PHE A 90 -1.59 16.07 -8.61
CA PHE A 90 -1.13 14.77 -8.16
C PHE A 90 -0.90 13.79 -9.33
N LEU A 91 -1.79 13.77 -10.33
CA LEU A 91 -1.61 12.94 -11.53
C LEU A 91 -0.34 13.33 -12.30
N VAL A 92 -0.11 14.64 -12.51
CA VAL A 92 1.09 15.16 -13.16
C VAL A 92 2.33 14.80 -12.36
N PHE A 93 2.28 14.92 -11.03
CA PHE A 93 3.39 14.53 -10.16
C PHE A 93 3.74 13.04 -10.31
N VAL A 94 2.74 12.15 -10.29
CA VAL A 94 2.96 10.71 -10.49
C VAL A 94 3.55 10.41 -11.87
N LEU A 95 3.06 11.06 -12.92
CA LEU A 95 3.59 10.92 -14.27
C LEU A 95 5.05 11.38 -14.34
N ALA A 96 5.35 12.58 -13.82
CA ALA A 96 6.70 13.14 -13.79
C ALA A 96 7.67 12.22 -13.03
N LEU A 97 7.21 11.63 -11.93
CA LEU A 97 7.99 10.66 -11.16
C LEU A 97 8.33 9.42 -11.98
N GLY A 98 7.38 8.89 -12.76
CA GLY A 98 7.63 7.79 -13.68
C GLY A 98 8.66 8.14 -14.76
N VAL A 99 8.58 9.34 -15.33
CA VAL A 99 9.55 9.84 -16.32
C VAL A 99 10.95 9.96 -15.69
N VAL A 100 11.05 10.56 -14.50
CA VAL A 100 12.33 10.72 -13.78
C VAL A 100 12.94 9.36 -13.44
N VAL A 101 12.14 8.44 -12.92
CA VAL A 101 12.57 7.05 -12.64
C VAL A 101 13.08 6.39 -13.91
N HIS A 102 12.34 6.47 -15.01
CA HIS A 102 12.74 5.90 -16.28
C HIS A 102 14.08 6.48 -16.77
N ALA A 103 14.25 7.80 -16.69
CA ALA A 103 15.50 8.47 -17.05
C ALA A 103 16.68 8.04 -16.17
N VAL A 104 16.50 7.98 -14.85
CA VAL A 104 17.55 7.53 -13.91
C VAL A 104 17.97 6.09 -14.21
N MET A 105 17.01 5.22 -14.52
CA MET A 105 17.27 3.83 -14.86
C MET A 105 18.08 3.65 -16.14
N LEU A 106 17.76 4.43 -17.18
CA LEU A 106 18.51 4.44 -18.44
C LEU A 106 19.95 4.98 -18.29
N ASN A 107 20.20 5.84 -17.31
CA ASN A 107 21.52 6.44 -17.04
C ASN A 107 22.43 5.56 -16.13
N GLY A 108 22.24 4.24 -16.15
CA GLY A 108 23.15 3.28 -15.50
C GLY A 108 22.86 2.95 -14.04
N MET A 109 21.83 3.57 -13.42
CA MET A 109 21.40 3.21 -12.08
C MET A 109 20.84 1.78 -12.02
N ALA A 110 20.22 1.32 -13.11
CA ALA A 110 19.75 -0.06 -13.24
C ALA A 110 20.87 -1.07 -12.98
N ALA A 111 22.03 -0.90 -13.62
CA ALA A 111 23.17 -1.80 -13.46
C ALA A 111 23.71 -1.82 -12.03
N ARG A 112 23.77 -0.65 -11.37
CA ARG A 112 24.23 -0.55 -9.97
C ARG A 112 23.24 -1.20 -8.99
N MET A 113 21.95 -1.00 -9.19
CA MET A 113 20.91 -1.59 -8.32
C MET A 113 20.83 -3.11 -8.52
N SER A 114 20.95 -3.60 -9.75
CA SER A 114 21.00 -5.05 -10.04
C SER A 114 22.18 -5.76 -9.39
N ALA A 115 23.31 -5.08 -9.17
CA ALA A 115 24.47 -5.65 -8.49
C ALA A 115 24.26 -5.84 -6.97
N VAL A 116 23.35 -5.07 -6.37
CA VAL A 116 23.03 -5.12 -4.93
C VAL A 116 21.79 -5.97 -4.67
N LEU A 117 20.89 -6.10 -5.65
CA LEU A 117 19.70 -6.92 -5.56
C LEU A 117 20.09 -8.41 -5.45
N PRO A 118 19.64 -9.12 -4.40
CA PRO A 118 19.80 -10.57 -4.33
C PRO A 118 19.12 -11.23 -5.53
N THR A 119 19.77 -12.23 -6.10
CA THR A 119 19.23 -13.02 -7.20
C THR A 119 18.72 -14.38 -6.70
N GLY A 120 17.67 -14.89 -7.34
CA GLY A 120 17.08 -16.20 -7.06
C GLY A 120 15.77 -16.15 -6.26
N SER A 121 15.16 -17.33 -6.12
CA SER A 121 13.86 -17.54 -5.47
C SER A 121 13.96 -18.15 -4.06
N GLY A 122 15.18 -18.33 -3.55
CA GLY A 122 15.42 -18.82 -2.20
C GLY A 122 14.92 -17.85 -1.13
N LEU A 123 14.51 -18.37 0.03
CA LEU A 123 14.01 -17.56 1.14
C LEU A 123 14.94 -16.38 1.52
N PRO A 124 16.28 -16.53 1.60
CA PRO A 124 17.17 -15.40 1.89
C PRO A 124 17.15 -14.32 0.80
N ALA A 125 17.06 -14.72 -0.47
CA ALA A 125 17.00 -13.78 -1.59
C ALA A 125 15.69 -12.98 -1.57
N LEU A 126 14.55 -13.65 -1.37
CA LEU A 126 13.25 -13.00 -1.26
C LEU A 126 13.17 -12.05 -0.05
N LEU A 127 13.77 -12.43 1.08
CA LEU A 127 13.87 -11.56 2.26
C LEU A 127 14.71 -10.32 1.98
N GLY A 128 15.86 -10.48 1.32
CA GLY A 128 16.73 -9.36 0.95
C GLY A 128 16.08 -8.41 -0.06
N ILE A 129 15.40 -8.94 -1.08
CA ILE A 129 14.63 -8.15 -2.06
C ILE A 129 13.54 -7.34 -1.35
N ALA A 130 12.74 -7.99 -0.50
CA ALA A 130 11.65 -7.35 0.22
C ALA A 130 12.15 -6.28 1.20
N ALA A 131 13.27 -6.54 1.88
CA ALA A 131 13.90 -5.58 2.79
C ALA A 131 14.44 -4.36 2.04
N LEU A 132 15.13 -4.55 0.92
CA LEU A 132 15.62 -3.45 0.09
C LEU A 132 14.46 -2.60 -0.45
N ALA A 133 13.39 -3.25 -0.89
CA ALA A 133 12.18 -2.59 -1.33
C ALA A 133 11.51 -1.77 -0.21
N ALA A 134 11.46 -2.30 1.01
CA ALA A 134 10.94 -1.59 2.17
C ALA A 134 11.79 -0.36 2.54
N VAL A 135 13.12 -0.48 2.48
CA VAL A 135 14.04 0.64 2.73
C VAL A 135 13.84 1.72 1.67
N LEU A 136 13.88 1.36 0.38
CA LEU A 136 13.72 2.30 -0.71
C LEU A 136 12.36 3.02 -0.64
N ALA A 137 11.29 2.30 -0.32
CA ALA A 137 9.96 2.88 -0.16
C ALA A 137 9.87 3.91 0.99
N ASN A 138 10.67 3.77 2.05
CA ASN A 138 10.74 4.80 3.10
C ASN A 138 11.58 6.02 2.70
N VAL A 139 12.55 5.85 1.81
CA VAL A 139 13.40 6.96 1.33
C VAL A 139 12.68 7.78 0.26
N VAL A 140 12.08 7.12 -0.73
CA VAL A 140 11.52 7.81 -1.91
C VAL A 140 9.99 7.75 -2.02
N ASN A 141 9.30 7.01 -1.14
CA ASN A 141 7.88 6.63 -1.21
C ASN A 141 7.64 5.30 -1.94
N ASN A 142 6.49 4.64 -1.65
CA ASN A 142 6.15 3.35 -2.22
C ASN A 142 5.94 3.36 -3.75
N LEU A 143 5.39 4.43 -4.29
CA LEU A 143 5.12 4.51 -5.73
C LEU A 143 6.39 4.55 -6.61
N PRO A 144 7.34 5.49 -6.41
CA PRO A 144 8.59 5.48 -7.19
C PRO A 144 9.43 4.24 -6.94
N ALA A 145 9.48 3.73 -5.70
CA ALA A 145 10.18 2.49 -5.40
C ALA A 145 9.62 1.31 -6.21
N THR A 146 8.30 1.25 -6.38
CA THR A 146 7.65 0.23 -7.22
C THR A 146 8.06 0.35 -8.69
N LEU A 147 8.03 1.58 -9.23
CA LEU A 147 8.40 1.84 -10.63
C LEU A 147 9.87 1.53 -10.94
N VAL A 148 10.76 1.67 -9.95
CA VAL A 148 12.18 1.33 -10.07
C VAL A 148 12.42 -0.18 -9.95
N LEU A 149 11.88 -0.79 -8.90
CA LEU A 149 12.28 -2.15 -8.49
C LEU A 149 11.57 -3.25 -9.26
N VAL A 150 10.30 -3.08 -9.63
CA VAL A 150 9.54 -4.13 -10.32
C VAL A 150 10.18 -4.51 -11.66
N PRO A 151 10.56 -3.57 -12.54
CA PRO A 151 11.24 -3.92 -13.80
C PRO A 151 12.60 -4.60 -13.58
N LEU A 152 13.33 -4.22 -12.53
CA LEU A 152 14.64 -4.78 -12.21
C LEU A 152 14.56 -6.25 -11.81
N VAL A 153 13.55 -6.62 -11.03
CA VAL A 153 13.40 -8.00 -10.54
C VAL A 153 12.51 -8.86 -11.43
N ALA A 154 11.87 -8.29 -12.46
CA ALA A 154 10.96 -9.00 -13.35
C ALA A 154 11.62 -10.22 -14.01
N ALA A 155 12.90 -10.12 -14.38
CA ALA A 155 13.67 -11.23 -14.94
C ALA A 155 13.93 -12.36 -13.91
N GLY A 156 13.86 -12.07 -12.62
CA GLY A 156 13.98 -13.04 -11.52
C GLY A 156 12.71 -13.84 -11.24
N GLY A 157 11.64 -13.60 -12.00
CA GLY A 157 10.38 -14.35 -11.93
C GLY A 157 9.35 -13.77 -10.95
N PRO A 158 8.14 -14.37 -10.91
CA PRO A 158 7.00 -13.85 -10.16
C PRO A 158 7.27 -13.70 -8.66
N ALA A 159 8.01 -14.63 -8.04
CA ALA A 159 8.34 -14.58 -6.62
C ALA A 159 9.15 -13.33 -6.26
N ALA A 160 10.10 -12.93 -7.10
CA ALA A 160 10.91 -11.72 -6.89
C ALA A 160 10.06 -10.45 -7.00
N VAL A 161 9.16 -10.38 -7.98
CA VAL A 161 8.20 -9.27 -8.13
C VAL A 161 7.28 -9.18 -6.92
N LEU A 162 6.72 -10.31 -6.46
CA LEU A 162 5.87 -10.36 -5.28
C LEU A 162 6.63 -9.95 -4.01
N ALA A 163 7.90 -10.34 -3.87
CA ALA A 163 8.74 -9.90 -2.76
C ALA A 163 8.96 -8.37 -2.76
N VAL A 164 9.21 -7.77 -3.93
CA VAL A 164 9.25 -6.29 -4.05
C VAL A 164 7.91 -5.68 -3.64
N LEU A 165 6.79 -6.21 -4.15
CA LEU A 165 5.45 -5.72 -3.83
C LEU A 165 5.16 -5.80 -2.33
N LEU A 166 5.58 -6.87 -1.65
CA LEU A 166 5.49 -6.96 -0.19
C LEU A 166 6.32 -5.86 0.49
N GLY A 167 7.58 -5.68 0.08
CA GLY A 167 8.47 -4.67 0.63
C GLY A 167 7.95 -3.24 0.48
N VAL A 168 7.57 -2.84 -0.73
CA VAL A 168 7.09 -1.48 -1.00
C VAL A 168 5.73 -1.17 -0.38
N ASN A 169 4.92 -2.17 -0.03
CA ASN A 169 3.62 -1.96 0.61
C ASN A 169 3.66 -2.07 2.15
N ILE A 170 4.50 -2.97 2.70
CA ILE A 170 4.64 -3.13 4.15
C ILE A 170 5.64 -2.11 4.71
N GLY A 171 6.75 -1.89 4.01
CA GLY A 171 7.85 -1.01 4.41
C GLY A 171 7.43 0.40 4.82
N PRO A 172 6.60 1.12 4.03
CA PRO A 172 6.15 2.47 4.35
C PRO A 172 5.51 2.68 5.72
N ASN A 173 5.05 1.62 6.40
CA ASN A 173 4.51 1.71 7.75
C ASN A 173 5.60 1.95 8.82
N LEU A 174 6.87 1.95 8.44
CA LEU A 174 8.00 2.24 9.33
C LEU A 174 8.05 3.73 9.71
N THR A 175 7.67 4.61 8.79
CA THR A 175 7.72 6.06 8.98
C THR A 175 6.48 6.75 8.45
N TYR A 176 6.10 7.87 9.05
CA TYR A 176 4.97 8.68 8.57
C TYR A 176 5.16 9.22 7.14
N ALA A 177 6.40 9.34 6.67
CA ALA A 177 6.73 9.84 5.33
C ALA A 177 6.71 8.73 4.25
N GLY A 178 6.75 7.45 4.65
CA GLY A 178 6.94 6.33 3.72
C GLY A 178 5.81 6.16 2.71
N SER A 179 4.59 6.62 2.98
CA SER A 179 3.48 6.59 2.03
C SER A 179 2.64 7.86 2.05
N LEU A 180 2.07 8.20 0.89
CA LEU A 180 1.12 9.30 0.74
C LEU A 180 -0.13 9.12 1.61
N SER A 181 -0.57 7.87 1.82
CA SER A 181 -1.71 7.56 2.68
C SER A 181 -1.46 8.01 4.13
N ASN A 182 -0.27 7.75 4.67
CA ASN A 182 0.13 8.18 6.02
C ASN A 182 0.10 9.70 6.16
N LEU A 183 0.53 10.42 5.12
CA LEU A 183 0.50 11.89 5.09
C LEU A 183 -0.93 12.44 5.02
N LEU A 184 -1.81 11.85 4.20
CA LEU A 184 -3.22 12.21 4.13
C LEU A 184 -3.89 12.00 5.50
N TRP A 185 -3.59 10.88 6.15
CA TRP A 185 -4.18 10.56 7.45
C TRP A 185 -3.69 11.48 8.57
N ARG A 186 -2.41 11.84 8.58
CA ARG A 186 -1.89 12.89 9.45
C ARG A 186 -2.56 14.24 9.20
N GLY A 187 -2.94 14.54 7.96
CA GLY A 187 -3.74 15.71 7.62
C GLY A 187 -5.14 15.67 8.25
N VAL A 188 -5.80 14.52 8.20
CA VAL A 188 -7.13 14.33 8.82
C VAL A 188 -7.05 14.40 10.35
N LEU A 189 -6.09 13.71 10.97
CA LEU A 189 -5.92 13.70 12.44
C LEU A 189 -5.70 15.11 13.00
N ARG A 190 -4.87 15.93 12.32
CA ARG A 190 -4.67 17.34 12.69
C ARG A 190 -5.94 18.17 12.57
N ARG A 191 -6.79 17.93 11.56
CA ARG A 191 -8.09 18.62 11.45
C ARG A 191 -9.05 18.26 12.58
N HIS A 192 -8.86 17.12 13.22
CA HIS A 192 -9.65 16.65 14.35
C HIS A 192 -8.97 16.86 15.72
N ASN A 193 -7.87 17.63 15.78
CA ASN A 193 -7.09 17.88 17.00
C ASN A 193 -6.67 16.60 17.73
N VAL A 194 -6.37 15.54 16.98
CA VAL A 194 -5.80 14.31 17.53
C VAL A 194 -4.29 14.34 17.32
N ASP A 195 -3.55 14.48 18.41
CA ASP A 195 -2.08 14.46 18.39
C ASP A 195 -1.58 13.02 18.27
N ALA A 196 -1.17 12.64 17.07
CA ALA A 196 -0.49 11.36 16.84
C ALA A 196 1.02 11.53 16.96
N SER A 197 1.62 10.87 17.96
CA SER A 197 3.06 10.88 18.19
C SER A 197 3.82 10.22 17.03
N VAL A 198 4.67 11.00 16.36
CA VAL A 198 5.57 10.51 15.30
C VAL A 198 6.50 9.41 15.84
N GLY A 199 7.02 9.59 17.05
CA GLY A 199 7.91 8.63 17.69
C GLY A 199 7.22 7.32 18.04
N GLU A 200 5.98 7.37 18.52
CA GLU A 200 5.20 6.17 18.85
C GLU A 200 4.85 5.36 17.59
N TYR A 201 4.43 6.04 16.53
CA TYR A 201 4.17 5.40 15.24
C TYR A 201 5.42 4.72 14.67
N THR A 202 6.57 5.40 14.66
CA THR A 202 7.80 4.81 14.14
C THR A 202 8.31 3.67 15.02
N ARG A 203 8.14 3.75 16.36
CA ARG A 203 8.47 2.64 17.26
C ARG A 203 7.58 1.42 17.03
N LEU A 204 6.28 1.64 16.81
CA LEU A 204 5.34 0.58 16.46
C LEU A 204 5.65 0.01 15.06
N GLY A 205 6.02 0.87 14.11
CA GLY A 205 6.49 0.50 12.77
C GLY A 205 7.74 -0.38 12.82
N LEU A 206 8.72 -0.03 13.65
CA LEU A 206 9.95 -0.81 13.86
C LEU A 206 9.68 -2.23 14.39
N CYS A 207 8.58 -2.43 15.13
CA CYS A 207 8.19 -3.76 15.61
C CYS A 207 7.34 -4.51 14.56
N THR A 208 6.40 -3.82 13.92
CA THR A 208 5.45 -4.45 13.01
C THR A 208 6.00 -4.73 11.63
N VAL A 209 6.78 -3.82 11.04
CA VAL A 209 7.27 -3.95 9.66
C VAL A 209 8.19 -5.16 9.52
N PRO A 210 9.24 -5.37 10.34
CA PRO A 210 10.10 -6.55 10.18
C PRO A 210 9.33 -7.86 10.38
N ALA A 211 8.46 -7.92 11.40
CA ALA A 211 7.68 -9.12 11.70
C ALA A 211 6.67 -9.45 10.58
N ALA A 212 5.94 -8.43 10.10
CA ALA A 212 4.97 -8.61 9.02
C ALA A 212 5.66 -8.95 7.69
N LEU A 213 6.78 -8.31 7.39
CA LEU A 213 7.55 -8.55 6.17
C LEU A 213 8.15 -9.95 6.16
N ALA A 214 8.78 -10.38 7.25
CA ALA A 214 9.33 -11.73 7.37
C ALA A 214 8.25 -12.81 7.22
N MET A 215 7.11 -12.65 7.90
CA MET A 215 5.99 -13.58 7.79
C MET A 215 5.37 -13.61 6.39
N ALA A 216 5.26 -12.44 5.73
CA ALA A 216 4.70 -12.37 4.38
C ALA A 216 5.65 -13.01 3.35
N VAL A 217 6.95 -12.77 3.46
CA VAL A 217 7.96 -13.40 2.60
C VAL A 217 8.04 -14.91 2.83
N LEU A 218 7.94 -15.36 4.09
CA LEU A 218 7.90 -16.79 4.40
C LEU A 218 6.66 -17.45 3.79
N ALA A 219 5.50 -16.81 3.90
CA ALA A 219 4.28 -17.30 3.27
C ALA A 219 4.37 -17.32 1.75
N LEU A 220 4.97 -16.30 1.14
CA LEU A 220 5.26 -16.25 -0.30
C LEU A 220 6.18 -17.40 -0.72
N TRP A 221 7.29 -17.59 -0.03
CA TRP A 221 8.24 -18.66 -0.32
C TRP A 221 7.58 -20.04 -0.18
N ALA A 222 6.82 -20.28 0.89
CA ALA A 222 6.10 -21.54 1.07
C ALA A 222 5.05 -21.77 -0.03
N SER A 223 4.33 -20.72 -0.44
CA SER A 223 3.37 -20.80 -1.54
C SER A 223 4.05 -21.09 -2.87
N ALA A 224 5.22 -20.50 -3.11
CA ALA A 224 6.02 -20.72 -4.31
C ALA A 224 6.48 -22.18 -4.42
N GLN A 225 6.93 -22.77 -3.31
CA GLN A 225 7.29 -24.19 -3.24
C GLN A 225 6.11 -25.13 -3.52
N VAL A 226 4.92 -24.80 -3.01
CA VAL A 226 3.71 -25.62 -3.21
C VAL A 226 3.18 -25.51 -4.65
N LEU A 227 3.28 -24.32 -5.24
CA LEU A 227 2.77 -24.03 -6.59
C LEU A 227 3.80 -24.32 -7.71
N GLY A 228 5.06 -24.61 -7.36
CA GLY A 228 6.12 -24.94 -8.31
C GLY A 228 6.63 -23.73 -9.12
N ILE A 229 6.59 -22.53 -8.54
CA ILE A 229 7.07 -21.26 -9.13
C ILE A 229 8.33 -20.72 -8.46
#